data_AF-A0A5E3XB60-F1
#
_entry.id   AF-A0A5E3XB60-F1
#
_cell.length_a   1.000
_cell.length_b   1.000
_cell.length_c   1.000
_cell.angle_alpha   90.00
_cell.angle_beta   90.00
_cell.angle_gamma   90.00
#
_symmetry.space_group_name_H-M   'P 1'
#
loop_
_entity.id
_entity.type
_entity.pdbx_description
1 polymer ?
#
loop_
_entity_poly.entity_id
_entity_poly.type
_entity_poly.pdbx_seq_one_letter_code
_entity_poly.pdbx_strand_id
1 'polypeptide(L)'
;MQPLAPSSLKPRATNTMKGLQRGVTGALFAFGFHKATEEELAEQRARVAEQVHEARTALEARTAAEAEAKTEKHRQVNREHVRKHRDRKRQGEMKNGTRNATTRCKINPKKCSITETNLTVNDLRDESPPKEQKKAEIAELSRPECHTKARILKKLKSNVGPKPQREVKGAIYVNWHTPFLWRQIEAARKVAGWSSRGIQKELVRPNADIFGCISHNSIQAWFDLSNPLAPKWSESCIEMNKLGNHQAEGNKGGCRGVLSAYPEVTTFVNSWLQSLHAEGAPISLVTVRGIIVASILHMTSEIF
;
A
#
# COMPACT_ATOMS: atom_id res chain seq x y z
N MET A 1 -20.17 6.97 40.19
CA MET A 1 -19.26 6.06 39.45
C MET A 1 -19.30 4.72 40.15
N GLN A 2 -19.99 3.73 39.57
CA GLN A 2 -20.12 2.39 40.15
C GLN A 2 -19.06 1.47 39.51
N PRO A 3 -18.32 0.67 40.30
CA PRO A 3 -17.36 -0.29 39.77
C PRO A 3 -18.10 -1.47 39.13
N LEU A 4 -17.84 -1.70 37.84
CA LEU A 4 -18.33 -2.87 37.10
C LEU A 4 -17.59 -4.12 37.56
N ALA A 5 -18.35 -5.11 38.02
CA ALA A 5 -17.86 -6.39 38.51
C ALA A 5 -17.18 -7.24 37.41
N PRO A 6 -16.15 -8.04 37.74
CA PRO A 6 -15.50 -8.92 36.80
C PRO A 6 -16.42 -10.10 36.41
N SER A 7 -16.64 -10.28 35.10
CA SER A 7 -17.43 -11.40 34.57
C SER A 7 -16.68 -12.72 34.77
N SER A 8 -17.20 -13.57 35.65
CA SER A 8 -16.73 -14.94 35.86
C SER A 8 -17.03 -15.79 34.61
N LEU A 9 -16.02 -16.08 33.80
CA LEU A 9 -16.09 -17.11 32.77
C LEU A 9 -16.16 -18.48 33.47
N LYS A 10 -17.32 -19.12 33.42
CA LYS A 10 -17.51 -20.48 33.93
C LYS A 10 -16.67 -21.45 33.08
N PRO A 11 -15.84 -22.33 33.68
CA PRO A 11 -15.15 -23.37 32.95
C PRO A 11 -16.15 -24.32 32.30
N ARG A 12 -15.97 -24.57 31.01
CA ARG A 12 -16.76 -25.52 30.21
C ARG A 12 -16.53 -26.91 30.79
N ALA A 13 -17.55 -27.45 31.46
CA ALA A 13 -17.54 -28.79 32.02
C ALA A 13 -17.15 -29.81 30.93
N THR A 14 -15.98 -30.42 31.09
CA THR A 14 -15.61 -31.61 30.35
C THR A 14 -16.56 -32.72 30.79
N ASN A 15 -17.35 -33.21 29.84
CA ASN A 15 -18.27 -34.32 30.05
C ASN A 15 -17.45 -35.57 30.35
N THR A 16 -17.27 -35.84 31.64
CA THR A 16 -16.68 -37.07 32.16
C THR A 16 -17.64 -38.22 31.80
N MET A 17 -17.40 -38.91 30.70
CA MET A 17 -18.06 -40.19 30.39
C MET A 17 -17.58 -41.26 31.38
N LYS A 18 -18.10 -41.19 32.61
CA LYS A 18 -18.10 -42.28 33.59
C LYS A 18 -19.39 -43.05 33.39
N GLY A 19 -19.34 -44.13 32.61
CA GLY A 19 -20.47 -45.04 32.54
C GLY A 19 -20.48 -45.94 31.31
N LEU A 20 -19.63 -46.97 31.32
CA LEU A 20 -19.98 -48.34 30.91
C LEU A 20 -18.72 -49.23 31.05
N GLN A 21 -18.38 -49.59 32.29
CA GLN A 21 -17.46 -50.70 32.55
C GLN A 21 -18.22 -51.75 33.36
N ARG A 22 -19.09 -52.51 32.71
CA ARG A 22 -19.57 -53.79 33.23
C ARG A 22 -19.76 -54.77 32.08
N GLY A 23 -18.90 -55.79 32.04
CA GLY A 23 -19.32 -57.14 31.68
C GLY A 23 -19.10 -57.60 30.24
N VAL A 24 -17.92 -57.40 29.63
CA VAL A 24 -17.50 -58.21 28.46
C VAL A 24 -15.99 -58.50 28.55
N THR A 25 -15.54 -59.19 29.60
CA THR A 25 -14.11 -59.57 29.74
C THR A 25 -13.91 -61.09 29.80
N GLY A 26 -14.90 -61.90 29.41
CA GLY A 26 -14.83 -63.36 29.56
C GLY A 26 -14.54 -64.16 28.29
N ALA A 27 -14.82 -63.66 27.08
CA ALA A 27 -14.93 -64.54 25.90
C ALA A 27 -13.94 -64.29 24.74
N LEU A 28 -13.12 -63.23 24.78
CA LEU A 28 -12.20 -62.90 23.68
C LEU A 28 -10.75 -63.36 23.89
N PHE A 29 -10.41 -63.94 25.04
CA PHE A 29 -9.06 -64.47 25.32
C PHE A 29 -8.84 -65.94 24.92
N ALA A 30 -9.80 -66.56 24.22
CA ALA A 30 -9.66 -67.93 23.72
C ALA A 30 -8.68 -68.08 22.54
N PHE A 31 -8.11 -66.97 22.02
CA PHE A 31 -7.26 -66.96 20.82
C PHE A 31 -5.76 -66.71 21.07
N GLY A 32 -5.26 -66.89 22.30
CA GLY A 32 -3.81 -66.89 22.55
C GLY A 32 -3.11 -65.52 22.38
N PHE A 33 -3.84 -64.41 22.51
CA PHE A 33 -3.24 -63.08 22.52
C PHE A 33 -2.51 -62.84 23.84
N HIS A 34 -1.19 -62.96 23.82
CA HIS A 34 -0.34 -62.50 24.91
C HIS A 34 -0.46 -60.97 25.06
N LYS A 35 -0.50 -60.48 26.30
CA LYS A 35 -0.46 -59.04 26.56
C LYS A 35 0.89 -58.52 26.07
N ALA A 36 0.86 -57.61 25.10
CA ALA A 36 2.06 -56.94 24.62
C ALA A 36 2.80 -56.30 25.80
N THR A 37 4.11 -56.44 25.83
CA THR A 37 4.94 -55.79 26.85
C THR A 37 4.95 -54.28 26.64
N GLU A 38 5.22 -53.50 27.69
CA GLU A 38 5.27 -52.04 27.57
C GLU A 38 6.33 -51.57 26.57
N GLU A 39 7.41 -52.34 26.43
CA GLU A 39 8.48 -52.13 25.46
C GLU A 39 7.99 -52.30 24.01
N GLU A 40 7.24 -53.36 23.72
CA GLU A 40 6.64 -53.58 22.39
C GLU A 40 5.66 -52.47 22.00
N LEU A 41 4.87 -51.97 22.96
CA LEU A 41 3.96 -50.84 22.73
C LEU A 41 4.71 -49.53 22.48
N ALA A 42 5.83 -49.31 23.17
CA ALA A 42 6.68 -48.15 22.94
C ALA A 42 7.32 -48.19 21.55
N GLU A 43 7.83 -49.35 21.11
CA GLU A 43 8.37 -49.53 19.76
C GLU A 43 7.30 -49.32 18.68
N GLN A 44 6.09 -49.88 18.86
CA GLN A 44 5.00 -49.69 17.91
C GLN A 44 4.62 -48.21 17.78
N ARG A 45 4.58 -47.47 18.90
CA ARG A 45 4.31 -46.03 18.87
C ARG A 45 5.43 -45.26 18.17
N ALA A 46 6.70 -45.63 18.38
CA ALA A 46 7.83 -45.02 17.70
C ALA A 46 7.73 -45.22 16.18
N ARG A 47 7.47 -46.45 15.72
CA ARG A 47 7.30 -46.75 14.28
C ARG A 47 6.13 -45.99 13.66
N VAL A 48 5.00 -45.89 14.35
CA VAL A 48 3.85 -45.11 13.89
C VAL A 48 4.18 -43.62 13.84
N ALA A 49 4.90 -43.09 14.84
CA ALA A 49 5.32 -41.69 14.87
C ALA A 49 6.26 -41.37 13.69
N GLU A 50 7.21 -42.24 13.39
CA GLU A 50 8.09 -42.12 12.22
C GLU A 50 7.30 -42.14 10.91
N GLN A 51 6.38 -43.09 10.74
CA GLN A 51 5.53 -43.14 9.54
C GLN A 51 4.66 -41.90 9.36
N VAL A 52 4.10 -41.37 10.46
CA VAL A 52 3.31 -40.13 10.43
C VAL A 52 4.20 -38.94 10.08
N HIS A 53 5.42 -38.88 10.61
CA HIS A 53 6.37 -37.83 10.30
C HIS A 53 6.78 -37.88 8.81
N GLU A 54 7.13 -39.05 8.29
CA GLU A 54 7.44 -39.26 6.87
C GLU A 54 6.26 -38.90 5.96
N ALA A 55 5.04 -39.31 6.32
CA ALA A 55 3.85 -38.97 5.55
C ALA A 55 3.60 -37.45 5.53
N ARG A 56 3.86 -36.76 6.65
CA ARG A 56 3.72 -35.31 6.74
C ARG A 56 4.76 -34.58 5.91
N THR A 57 6.03 -34.95 6.00
CA THR A 57 7.09 -34.32 5.20
C THR A 57 6.89 -34.56 3.70
N ALA A 58 6.44 -35.76 3.31
CA ALA A 58 6.07 -36.06 1.93
C ALA A 58 4.88 -35.22 1.43
N LEU A 59 3.88 -34.98 2.29
CA LEU A 59 2.74 -34.12 1.95
C LEU A 59 3.19 -32.66 1.79
N GLU A 60 3.99 -32.14 2.72
CA GLU A 60 4.52 -30.78 2.67
C GLU A 60 5.35 -30.57 1.39
N ALA A 61 6.22 -31.52 1.04
CA ALA A 61 7.00 -31.48 -0.20
C ALA A 61 6.11 -31.48 -1.47
N ARG A 62 5.04 -32.29 -1.51
CA ARG A 62 4.08 -32.28 -2.62
C ARG A 62 3.35 -30.95 -2.74
N THR A 63 2.88 -30.40 -1.63
CA THR A 63 2.18 -29.11 -1.63
C THR A 63 3.08 -27.96 -2.06
N ALA A 64 4.35 -27.97 -1.66
CA ALA A 64 5.35 -27.00 -2.09
C ALA A 64 5.62 -27.12 -3.60
N ALA A 65 5.84 -28.32 -4.11
CA ALA A 65 6.05 -28.56 -5.54
C ALA A 65 4.84 -28.13 -6.40
N GLU A 66 3.62 -28.37 -5.93
CA GLU A 66 2.40 -27.89 -6.59
C GLU A 66 2.29 -26.37 -6.58
N ALA A 67 2.65 -25.71 -5.47
CA ALA A 67 2.65 -24.27 -5.37
C ALA A 67 3.66 -23.65 -6.35
N GLU A 68 4.88 -24.18 -6.41
CA GLU A 68 5.90 -23.76 -7.37
C GLU A 68 5.43 -23.96 -8.82
N ALA A 69 4.87 -25.12 -9.15
CA ALA A 69 4.33 -25.40 -10.47
C ALA A 69 3.20 -24.44 -10.87
N LYS A 70 2.33 -24.05 -9.91
CA LYS A 70 1.29 -23.04 -10.13
C LYS A 70 1.89 -21.65 -10.39
N THR A 71 2.90 -21.25 -9.63
CA THR A 71 3.57 -19.95 -9.85
C THR A 71 4.26 -19.89 -11.22
N GLU A 72 4.91 -20.97 -11.66
CA GLU A 72 5.59 -21.00 -12.95
C GLU A 72 4.59 -21.02 -14.11
N LYS A 73 3.49 -21.77 -14.01
CA LYS A 73 2.38 -21.68 -14.98
C LYS A 73 1.84 -20.25 -15.10
N HIS A 74 1.66 -19.55 -13.98
CA HIS A 74 1.20 -18.16 -14.00
C HIS A 74 2.22 -17.22 -14.67
N ARG A 75 3.52 -17.41 -14.40
CA ARG A 75 4.60 -16.67 -15.07
C ARG A 75 4.61 -16.92 -16.58
N GLN A 76 4.41 -18.16 -17.02
CA GLN A 76 4.32 -18.52 -18.44
C GLN A 76 3.13 -17.85 -19.13
N VAL A 77 1.93 -17.93 -18.52
CA VAL A 77 0.73 -17.25 -19.05
C VAL A 77 0.95 -15.74 -19.16
N ASN A 78 1.57 -15.11 -18.16
CA ASN A 78 1.89 -13.68 -18.22
C ASN A 78 2.91 -13.36 -19.33
N ARG A 79 3.95 -14.19 -19.52
CA ARG A 79 4.91 -14.03 -20.62
C ARG A 79 4.22 -14.13 -21.98
N GLU A 80 3.32 -15.09 -22.16
CA GLU A 80 2.53 -15.25 -23.38
C GLU A 80 1.60 -14.06 -23.63
N HIS A 81 0.91 -13.60 -22.59
CA HIS A 81 0.01 -12.45 -22.68
C HIS A 81 0.78 -11.19 -23.10
N VAL A 82 1.95 -10.94 -22.51
CA VAL A 82 2.83 -9.82 -22.89
C VAL A 82 3.33 -9.97 -24.34
N ARG A 83 3.69 -11.18 -24.78
CA ARG A 83 4.08 -11.45 -26.18
C ARG A 83 2.93 -11.14 -27.14
N LYS A 84 1.75 -11.73 -26.93
CA LYS A 84 0.55 -11.50 -27.73
C LYS A 84 0.17 -10.01 -27.79
N HIS A 85 0.26 -9.31 -26.66
CA HIS A 85 0.02 -7.87 -26.61
C HIS A 85 1.04 -7.08 -27.44
N ARG A 86 2.34 -7.40 -27.33
CA ARG A 86 3.40 -6.76 -28.14
C ARG A 86 3.19 -7.02 -29.63
N ASP A 87 2.76 -8.22 -30.01
CA ASP A 87 2.53 -8.57 -31.41
C ASP A 87 1.27 -7.90 -31.98
N ARG A 88 0.17 -7.85 -31.22
CA ARG A 88 -1.01 -7.05 -31.58
C ARG A 88 -0.67 -5.57 -31.75
N LYS A 89 0.14 -5.02 -30.84
CA LYS A 89 0.61 -3.63 -30.95
C LYS A 89 1.48 -3.42 -32.20
N ARG A 90 2.40 -4.34 -32.50
CA ARG A 90 3.21 -4.31 -33.74
C ARG A 90 2.33 -4.36 -34.99
N GLN A 91 1.33 -5.24 -35.01
CA GLN A 91 0.39 -5.35 -36.13
C GLN A 91 -0.43 -4.07 -36.30
N GLY A 92 -0.91 -3.47 -35.20
CA GLY A 92 -1.57 -2.16 -35.24
C GLY A 92 -0.65 -1.05 -35.73
N GLU A 93 0.61 -1.03 -35.29
CA GLU A 93 1.61 -0.06 -35.74
C GLU A 93 1.92 -0.19 -37.25
N MET A 94 1.95 -1.41 -37.80
CA MET A 94 2.10 -1.67 -39.23
C MET A 94 0.87 -1.24 -40.03
N LYS A 95 -0.34 -1.59 -39.56
CA LYS A 95 -1.61 -1.17 -40.19
C LYS A 95 -1.76 0.36 -40.23
N ASN A 96 -1.30 1.04 -39.19
CA ASN A 96 -1.37 2.50 -39.07
C ASN A 96 -0.20 3.21 -39.80
N GLY A 97 0.68 2.49 -40.50
CA GLY A 97 1.83 3.09 -41.22
C GLY A 97 2.90 3.69 -40.32
N THR A 98 2.81 3.53 -38.99
CA THR A 98 3.79 4.08 -38.02
C THR A 98 5.06 3.23 -37.91
N ARG A 99 5.06 2.03 -38.51
CA ARG A 99 6.18 1.10 -38.46
C ARG A 99 6.41 0.54 -39.85
N ASN A 100 7.66 0.59 -40.30
CA ASN A 100 8.05 0.09 -41.61
C ASN A 100 7.99 -1.45 -41.60
N ALA A 101 7.31 -2.05 -42.58
CA ALA A 101 7.12 -3.50 -42.68
C ALA A 101 8.45 -4.26 -42.90
N THR A 102 9.39 -3.63 -43.59
CA THR A 102 10.66 -4.24 -43.98
C THR A 102 11.68 -4.18 -42.86
N THR A 103 11.87 -3.02 -42.23
CA THR A 103 12.93 -2.82 -41.22
C THR A 103 12.46 -3.08 -39.79
N ARG A 104 11.14 -3.24 -39.55
CA ARG A 104 10.52 -3.37 -38.23
C ARG A 104 10.86 -2.23 -37.26
N CYS A 105 11.44 -1.14 -37.73
CA CYS A 105 11.72 0.07 -36.95
C CYS A 105 10.49 0.98 -36.95
N LYS A 106 10.26 1.65 -35.82
CA LYS A 106 9.26 2.73 -35.77
C LYS A 106 9.73 3.85 -36.67
N ILE A 107 8.85 4.28 -37.57
CA ILE A 107 9.11 5.47 -38.39
C ILE A 107 8.94 6.63 -37.42
N ASN A 108 10.05 7.22 -36.98
CA ASN A 108 10.01 8.45 -36.20
C ASN A 108 9.58 9.57 -37.14
N PRO A 109 8.33 10.10 -37.04
CA PRO A 109 7.86 11.14 -37.95
C PRO A 109 8.72 12.41 -37.86
N LYS A 110 9.49 12.57 -36.77
CA LYS A 110 10.34 13.74 -36.51
C LYS A 110 11.69 13.77 -37.26
N LYS A 111 12.08 12.73 -38.01
CA LYS A 111 13.37 12.71 -38.72
C LYS A 111 13.30 12.84 -40.26
N CYS A 112 12.11 12.82 -40.87
CA CYS A 112 11.97 12.96 -42.33
C CYS A 112 11.31 14.26 -42.79
N SER A 113 11.02 15.22 -41.90
CA SER A 113 10.61 16.57 -42.28
C SER A 113 11.41 17.60 -41.48
N ILE A 114 12.72 17.64 -41.68
CA ILE A 114 13.46 18.90 -41.56
C ILE A 114 13.22 19.63 -42.87
N THR A 115 11.99 20.09 -43.08
CA THR A 115 11.77 21.34 -43.79
C THR A 115 11.79 22.38 -42.69
N GLU A 116 12.80 23.23 -42.74
CA GLU A 116 13.13 24.30 -41.83
C GLU A 116 11.95 25.26 -41.62
N THR A 117 11.00 24.90 -40.76
CA THR A 117 10.09 25.88 -40.19
C THR A 117 10.82 26.56 -39.05
N ASN A 118 11.43 27.69 -39.38
CA ASN A 118 11.98 28.68 -38.47
C ASN A 118 11.00 28.89 -37.29
N LEU A 119 11.37 28.36 -36.11
CA LEU A 119 10.77 28.76 -34.84
C LEU A 119 11.17 30.22 -34.61
N THR A 120 10.29 31.15 -34.97
CA THR A 120 10.48 32.57 -34.69
C THR A 120 10.45 32.84 -33.19
N VAL A 121 11.22 33.83 -32.73
CA VAL A 121 11.33 34.28 -31.33
C VAL A 121 9.96 34.57 -30.68
N ASN A 122 8.91 34.79 -31.48
CA ASN A 122 7.54 34.97 -30.99
C ASN A 122 6.90 33.70 -30.39
N ASP A 123 7.35 32.49 -30.74
CA ASP A 123 6.84 31.24 -30.13
C ASP A 123 7.40 30.99 -28.71
N LEU A 124 8.40 31.77 -28.29
CA LEU A 124 8.92 31.79 -26.92
C LEU A 124 8.27 32.88 -26.04
N ARG A 125 7.46 33.77 -26.61
CA ARG A 125 6.68 34.74 -25.83
C ARG A 125 5.39 34.09 -25.37
N ASP A 126 5.37 33.69 -24.11
CA ASP A 126 4.19 33.18 -23.38
C ASP A 126 3.20 34.35 -23.12
N GLU A 127 2.71 35.02 -24.18
CA GLU A 127 1.72 36.11 -24.14
C GLU A 127 0.29 35.55 -24.00
N SER A 128 0.14 34.44 -23.27
CA SER A 128 -1.20 33.97 -22.92
C SER A 128 -1.72 34.86 -21.79
N PRO A 129 -2.89 35.52 -21.96
CA PRO A 129 -3.45 36.40 -20.94
C PRO A 129 -3.58 35.62 -19.63
N PRO A 130 -3.30 36.25 -18.48
CA PRO A 130 -3.26 35.57 -17.20
C PRO A 130 -4.65 34.99 -16.91
N LYS A 131 -4.83 33.70 -17.24
CA LYS A 131 -6.01 32.97 -16.80
C LYS A 131 -5.97 33.00 -15.29
N GLU A 132 -7.06 33.50 -14.70
CA GLU A 132 -7.34 33.55 -13.27
C GLU A 132 -6.55 32.47 -12.55
N GLN A 133 -5.53 32.90 -11.80
CA GLN A 133 -4.68 32.02 -11.03
C GLN A 133 -5.58 31.39 -9.97
N LYS A 134 -6.19 30.24 -10.30
CA LYS A 134 -6.87 29.39 -9.33
C LYS A 134 -5.86 29.17 -8.23
N LYS A 135 -6.16 29.66 -7.02
CA LYS A 135 -5.30 29.59 -5.83
C LYS A 135 -4.68 28.20 -5.80
N ALA A 136 -3.39 28.12 -6.13
CA ALA A 136 -2.71 26.84 -6.22
C ALA A 136 -2.79 26.21 -4.83
N GLU A 137 -3.49 25.10 -4.70
CA GLU A 137 -3.50 24.33 -3.46
C GLU A 137 -2.04 24.05 -3.09
N ILE A 138 -1.65 24.37 -1.86
CA ILE A 138 -0.27 24.26 -1.35
C ILE A 138 0.31 22.84 -1.59
N ALA A 139 -0.56 21.83 -1.66
CA ALA A 139 -0.20 20.46 -1.99
C ALA A 139 0.35 20.28 -3.43
N GLU A 140 -0.18 21.00 -4.43
CA GLU A 140 0.24 20.90 -5.83
C GLU A 140 1.62 21.54 -6.07
N LEU A 141 1.99 22.56 -5.28
CA LEU A 141 3.31 23.22 -5.35
C LEU A 141 4.47 22.26 -5.00
N SER A 142 4.20 21.24 -4.17
CA SER A 142 5.19 20.22 -3.81
C SER A 142 5.44 19.18 -4.92
N ARG A 143 4.59 19.13 -5.96
CA ARG A 143 4.63 18.11 -7.04
C ARG A 143 4.61 18.74 -8.44
N PRO A 144 5.60 19.58 -8.82
CA PRO A 144 5.60 20.32 -10.09
C PRO A 144 5.54 19.43 -11.34
N GLU A 145 5.96 18.16 -11.24
CA GLU A 145 5.91 17.22 -12.36
C GLU A 145 4.49 16.81 -12.78
N CYS A 146 3.50 16.80 -11.87
CA CYS A 146 2.14 16.37 -12.22
C CYS A 146 1.48 17.32 -13.20
N HIS A 147 1.57 18.63 -12.94
CA HIS A 147 1.02 19.67 -13.81
C HIS A 147 1.74 19.72 -15.16
N THR A 148 3.06 19.52 -15.14
CA THR A 148 3.90 19.50 -16.35
C THR A 148 3.56 18.31 -17.24
N LYS A 149 3.42 17.10 -16.66
CA LYS A 149 2.98 15.89 -17.38
C LYS A 149 1.56 16.03 -17.90
N ALA A 150 0.63 16.57 -17.12
CA ALA A 150 -0.74 16.81 -17.57
C ALA A 150 -0.79 17.80 -18.75
N ARG A 151 -0.04 18.91 -18.68
CA ARG A 151 0.08 19.89 -19.77
C ARG A 151 0.69 19.28 -21.03
N ILE A 152 1.78 18.52 -20.89
CA ILE A 152 2.43 17.81 -21.99
C ILE A 152 1.48 16.77 -22.60
N LEU A 153 0.78 15.98 -21.79
CA LEU A 153 -0.21 15.01 -22.26
C LEU A 153 -1.39 15.69 -22.96
N LYS A 154 -1.86 16.85 -22.48
CA LYS A 154 -2.94 17.61 -23.12
C LYS A 154 -2.51 18.13 -24.50
N LYS A 155 -1.27 18.61 -24.62
CA LYS A 155 -0.67 19.02 -25.91
C LYS A 155 -0.46 17.83 -26.86
N LEU A 156 -0.02 16.66 -26.34
CA LEU A 156 0.22 15.47 -27.15
C LEU A 156 -1.06 14.72 -27.58
N LYS A 157 -2.14 14.81 -26.78
CA LYS A 157 -3.41 14.09 -27.03
C LYS A 157 -4.46 14.90 -27.77
N SER A 158 -4.21 16.17 -28.14
CA SER A 158 -5.27 17.03 -28.70
C SER A 158 -5.96 16.45 -29.92
N ASN A 159 -5.33 15.52 -30.66
CA ASN A 159 -5.87 14.95 -31.90
C ASN A 159 -6.03 13.42 -31.89
N VAL A 160 -5.65 12.70 -30.82
CA VAL A 160 -5.58 11.22 -30.84
C VAL A 160 -6.12 10.62 -29.53
N GLY A 161 -7.43 10.69 -29.32
CA GLY A 161 -8.11 9.86 -28.32
C GLY A 161 -9.37 10.48 -27.70
N PRO A 162 -10.21 9.66 -27.04
CA PRO A 162 -11.36 10.14 -26.29
C PRO A 162 -10.92 11.11 -25.20
N LYS A 163 -11.62 12.25 -25.11
CA LYS A 163 -11.43 13.20 -24.00
C LYS A 163 -11.71 12.45 -22.69
N PRO A 164 -10.87 12.59 -21.65
CA PRO A 164 -11.16 11.97 -20.36
C PRO A 164 -12.50 12.51 -19.83
N GLN A 165 -13.42 11.61 -19.51
CA GLN A 165 -14.77 11.99 -19.02
C GLN A 165 -14.73 12.61 -17.62
N ARG A 166 -13.66 12.35 -16.84
CA ARG A 166 -13.46 12.95 -15.52
C ARG A 166 -12.31 13.93 -15.55
N GLU A 167 -12.57 15.12 -15.03
CA GLU A 167 -11.53 16.08 -14.72
C GLU A 167 -10.56 15.48 -13.69
N VAL A 168 -9.28 15.75 -13.88
CA VAL A 168 -8.25 15.41 -12.89
C VAL A 168 -8.49 16.33 -11.70
N LYS A 169 -9.07 15.80 -10.62
CA LYS A 169 -9.14 16.50 -9.34
C LYS A 169 -7.76 16.44 -8.68
N GLY A 170 -7.33 17.55 -8.08
CA GLY A 170 -6.13 17.60 -7.26
C GLY A 170 -6.19 16.56 -6.15
N ALA A 171 -5.05 16.00 -5.78
CA ALA A 171 -4.99 15.07 -4.67
C ALA A 171 -5.14 15.84 -3.36
N ILE A 172 -6.32 15.78 -2.75
CA ILE A 172 -6.57 16.40 -1.44
C ILE A 172 -5.99 15.49 -0.36
N TYR A 173 -4.98 15.97 0.35
CA TYR A 173 -4.44 15.27 1.51
C TYR A 173 -5.28 15.61 2.75
N VAL A 174 -6.02 14.62 3.25
CA VAL A 174 -6.82 14.76 4.48
C VAL A 174 -6.14 13.94 5.58
N ASN A 175 -5.83 14.58 6.71
CA ASN A 175 -5.41 13.87 7.91
C ASN A 175 -6.63 13.29 8.62
N TRP A 176 -6.94 12.02 8.33
CA TRP A 176 -8.08 11.30 8.90
C TRP A 176 -8.01 11.09 10.42
N HIS A 177 -6.83 11.21 11.02
CA HIS A 177 -6.62 11.06 12.47
C HIS A 177 -6.73 12.38 13.23
N THR A 178 -7.15 13.47 12.57
CA THR A 178 -7.49 14.70 13.28
C THR A 178 -8.61 14.44 14.28
N PRO A 179 -8.51 14.93 15.54
CA PRO A 179 -9.49 14.60 16.59
C PRO A 179 -10.95 14.92 16.20
N PHE A 180 -11.15 15.94 15.36
CA PHE A 180 -12.47 16.31 14.85
C PHE A 180 -13.05 15.25 13.90
N LEU A 181 -12.30 14.81 12.89
CA LEU A 181 -12.75 13.77 11.95
C LEU A 181 -12.82 12.41 12.63
N TRP A 182 -11.89 12.12 13.54
CA TRP A 182 -11.86 10.85 14.26
C TRP A 182 -13.11 10.62 15.11
N ARG A 183 -13.66 11.67 15.74
CA ARG A 183 -14.95 11.59 16.44
C ARG A 183 -16.10 11.16 15.51
N GLN A 184 -16.09 11.62 14.27
CA GLN A 184 -17.10 11.24 13.28
C GLN A 184 -16.90 9.79 12.80
N ILE A 185 -15.65 9.36 12.61
CA ILE A 185 -15.29 7.97 12.29
C ILE A 185 -15.74 7.02 13.41
N GLU A 186 -15.50 7.39 14.66
CA GLU A 186 -15.91 6.62 15.82
C GLU A 186 -17.44 6.55 15.96
N ALA A 187 -18.15 7.66 15.69
CA ALA A 187 -19.61 7.68 15.66
C ALA A 187 -20.17 6.77 14.54
N ALA A 188 -19.61 6.86 13.33
CA ALA A 188 -19.98 6.00 12.21
C ALA A 188 -19.70 4.51 12.51
N ARG A 189 -18.59 4.20 13.21
CA ARG A 189 -18.27 2.84 13.68
C ARG A 189 -19.29 2.32 14.69
N LYS A 190 -19.81 3.16 15.58
CA LYS A 190 -20.87 2.76 16.52
C LYS A 190 -22.17 2.41 15.81
N VAL A 191 -22.48 3.05 14.69
CA VAL A 191 -23.69 2.78 13.88
C VAL A 191 -23.51 1.57 12.97
N ALA A 192 -22.41 1.50 12.23
CA ALA A 192 -22.16 0.46 11.22
C ALA A 192 -21.49 -0.81 11.77
N GLY A 193 -21.06 -0.81 13.03
CA GLY A 193 -20.21 -1.85 13.60
C GLY A 193 -18.82 -1.87 12.97
N TRP A 194 -18.18 -3.05 12.95
CA TRP A 194 -16.81 -3.24 12.44
C TRP A 194 -16.73 -3.51 10.93
N SER A 195 -17.73 -3.08 10.15
CA SER A 195 -17.72 -3.19 8.69
C SER A 195 -17.06 -1.98 8.06
N SER A 196 -15.87 -2.13 7.47
CA SER A 196 -15.14 -1.01 6.83
C SER A 196 -15.97 -0.28 5.75
N ARG A 197 -16.71 -1.04 4.94
CA ARG A 197 -17.65 -0.47 3.94
C ARG A 197 -18.86 0.18 4.59
N GLY A 198 -19.37 -0.38 5.68
CA GLY A 198 -20.47 0.22 6.45
C GLY A 198 -20.07 1.58 7.02
N ILE A 199 -18.90 1.65 7.66
CA ILE A 199 -18.33 2.89 8.20
C ILE A 199 -18.14 3.92 7.08
N GLN A 200 -17.55 3.52 5.95
CA GLN A 200 -17.38 4.41 4.80
C GLN A 200 -18.71 5.00 4.32
N LYS A 201 -19.74 4.16 4.17
CA LYS A 201 -21.08 4.62 3.75
C LYS A 201 -21.70 5.59 4.75
N GLU A 202 -21.62 5.30 6.05
CA GLU A 202 -22.13 6.20 7.10
C GLU A 202 -21.36 7.52 7.17
N LEU A 203 -20.07 7.54 6.83
CA LEU A 203 -19.27 8.77 6.77
C LEU A 203 -19.58 9.63 5.54
N VAL A 204 -19.72 8.99 4.37
CA VAL A 204 -19.99 9.69 3.10
C VAL A 204 -21.42 10.24 3.05
N ARG A 205 -22.39 9.56 3.68
CA ARG A 205 -23.80 9.97 3.67
C ARG A 205 -24.05 11.41 4.16
N PRO A 206 -23.55 11.84 5.33
CA PRO A 206 -23.76 13.22 5.80
C PRO A 206 -22.80 14.22 5.16
N ASN A 207 -21.55 13.83 4.89
CA ASN A 207 -20.47 14.75 4.52
C ASN A 207 -19.65 14.20 3.33
N ALA A 208 -20.29 14.07 2.16
CA ALA A 208 -19.66 13.50 0.96
C ALA A 208 -18.45 14.32 0.47
N ASP A 209 -18.42 15.62 0.74
CA ASP A 209 -17.32 16.50 0.31
C ASP A 209 -16.01 16.18 1.06
N ILE A 210 -16.11 15.88 2.35
CA ILE A 210 -14.95 15.59 3.20
C ILE A 210 -14.55 14.13 3.08
N PHE A 211 -15.51 13.19 3.18
CA PHE A 211 -15.23 11.76 3.22
C PHE A 211 -15.32 11.07 1.85
N GLY A 212 -15.66 11.77 0.77
CA GLY A 212 -15.83 11.15 -0.56
C GLY A 212 -14.58 10.46 -1.11
N CYS A 213 -13.40 10.85 -0.61
CA CYS A 213 -12.11 10.27 -0.96
C CYS A 213 -11.58 9.25 0.05
N ILE A 214 -12.24 9.01 1.20
CA ILE A 214 -11.83 7.96 2.13
C ILE A 214 -12.12 6.60 1.49
N SER A 215 -11.12 5.72 1.40
CA SER A 215 -11.30 4.36 0.89
C SER A 215 -11.63 3.40 2.02
N HIS A 216 -12.55 2.45 1.79
CA HIS A 216 -12.80 1.35 2.75
C HIS A 216 -11.53 0.56 3.10
N ASN A 217 -10.58 0.45 2.17
CA ASN A 217 -9.30 -0.22 2.43
C ASN A 217 -8.45 0.53 3.46
N SER A 218 -8.50 1.88 3.44
CA SER A 218 -7.82 2.71 4.43
C SER A 218 -8.41 2.49 5.83
N ILE A 219 -9.74 2.42 5.92
CA ILE A 219 -10.44 2.11 7.18
C ILE A 219 -10.10 0.70 7.66
N GLN A 220 -10.07 -0.29 6.75
CA GLN A 220 -9.72 -1.66 7.09
C GLN A 220 -8.29 -1.79 7.62
N ALA A 221 -7.35 -1.01 7.09
CA ALA A 221 -5.96 -0.98 7.59
C ALA A 221 -5.84 -0.42 9.02
N TRP A 222 -6.85 0.29 9.51
CA TRP A 222 -6.90 0.77 10.90
C TRP A 222 -7.44 -0.26 11.87
N PHE A 223 -7.97 -1.39 11.38
CA PHE A 223 -8.44 -2.48 12.24
C PHE A 223 -7.29 -3.36 12.66
N ASP A 224 -7.28 -3.75 13.93
CA ASP A 224 -6.53 -4.90 14.39
C ASP A 224 -7.41 -6.14 14.28
N LEU A 225 -7.06 -7.00 13.32
CA LEU A 225 -7.75 -8.26 13.03
C LEU A 225 -7.13 -9.46 13.75
N SER A 226 -6.20 -9.24 14.70
CA SER A 226 -5.57 -10.31 15.47
C SER A 226 -6.59 -11.13 16.26
N ASN A 227 -7.69 -10.51 16.71
CA ASN A 227 -8.83 -11.19 17.31
C ASN A 227 -10.10 -10.97 16.47
N PRO A 228 -10.56 -11.97 15.70
CA PRO A 228 -11.71 -11.81 14.82
C PRO A 228 -13.05 -11.67 15.57
N LEU A 229 -13.12 -12.11 16.83
CA LEU A 229 -14.34 -12.01 17.65
C LEU A 229 -14.51 -10.63 18.30
N ALA A 230 -13.39 -9.92 18.48
CA ALA A 230 -13.36 -8.60 19.11
C ALA A 230 -12.41 -7.68 18.33
N PRO A 231 -12.78 -7.31 17.09
CA PRO A 231 -12.02 -6.33 16.34
C PRO A 231 -11.91 -5.03 17.15
N LYS A 232 -10.72 -4.45 17.13
CA LYS A 232 -10.42 -3.17 17.78
C LYS A 232 -9.67 -2.28 16.80
N TRP A 233 -9.57 -0.99 17.13
CA TRP A 233 -8.64 -0.11 16.42
C TRP A 233 -7.21 -0.58 16.67
N SER A 234 -6.36 -0.52 15.65
CA SER A 234 -4.94 -0.85 15.79
C SER A 234 -4.26 0.13 16.75
N GLU A 235 -3.26 -0.35 17.48
CA GLU A 235 -2.53 0.48 18.45
C GLU A 235 -1.91 1.71 17.78
N SER A 236 -1.35 1.54 16.59
CA SER A 236 -0.83 2.64 15.77
C SER A 236 -1.92 3.67 15.43
N CYS A 237 -3.14 3.23 15.14
CA CYS A 237 -4.24 4.14 14.87
C CYS A 237 -4.68 4.94 16.11
N ILE A 238 -4.69 4.28 17.28
CA ILE A 238 -5.00 4.92 18.56
C ILE A 238 -3.91 5.94 18.92
N GLU A 239 -2.64 5.58 18.71
CA GLU A 239 -1.49 6.46 18.94
C GLU A 239 -1.53 7.68 18.01
N MET A 240 -1.78 7.51 16.71
CA MET A 240 -1.93 8.63 15.78
C MET A 240 -3.08 9.57 16.18
N ASN A 241 -4.21 9.02 16.64
CA ASN A 241 -5.32 9.85 17.13
C ASN A 241 -4.93 10.63 18.41
N LYS A 242 -4.14 10.04 19.32
CA LYS A 242 -3.62 10.75 20.50
C LYS A 242 -2.66 11.88 20.11
N LEU A 243 -1.78 11.63 19.15
CA LEU A 243 -0.84 12.63 18.61
C LEU A 243 -1.56 13.73 17.80
N GLY A 244 -2.76 13.45 17.31
CA GLY A 244 -3.62 14.42 16.62
C GLY A 244 -3.02 14.88 15.28
N ASN A 245 -2.96 16.19 15.06
CA ASN A 245 -2.49 16.76 13.79
C ASN A 245 -0.96 16.84 13.67
N HIS A 246 -0.23 15.94 14.32
CA HIS A 246 1.22 15.81 14.13
C HIS A 246 1.50 15.14 12.77
N GLN A 247 1.62 15.97 11.74
CA GLN A 247 2.10 15.53 10.42
C GLN A 247 3.57 15.03 10.47
N ALA A 248 4.30 15.29 11.55
CA ALA A 248 5.76 15.13 11.60
C ALA A 248 6.27 13.79 12.18
N GLU A 249 5.63 13.18 13.18
CA GLU A 249 6.31 12.12 13.96
C GLU A 249 5.76 10.70 13.77
N GLY A 250 4.44 10.52 13.63
CA GLY A 250 3.81 9.19 13.69
C GLY A 250 3.38 8.58 12.35
N ASN A 251 3.43 9.35 11.26
CA ASN A 251 2.81 8.94 10.01
C ASN A 251 3.78 8.08 9.19
N LYS A 252 3.74 6.74 9.35
CA LYS A 252 4.48 5.80 8.47
C LYS A 252 4.11 5.98 6.97
N GLY A 253 2.99 6.64 6.67
CA GLY A 253 2.56 7.00 5.31
C GLY A 253 2.78 8.46 4.91
N GLY A 254 3.26 9.32 5.82
CA GLY A 254 3.78 10.65 5.49
C GLY A 254 5.27 10.48 5.27
N CYS A 255 5.78 10.88 4.11
CA CYS A 255 7.20 10.82 3.82
C CYS A 255 7.98 11.46 4.97
N ARG A 256 8.57 10.65 5.85
CA ARG A 256 9.70 11.09 6.68
C ARG A 256 10.69 11.64 5.67
N GLY A 257 10.97 12.95 5.74
CA GLY A 257 11.94 13.57 4.85
C GLY A 257 13.23 12.76 4.92
N VAL A 258 13.95 12.64 3.80
CA VAL A 258 15.20 11.86 3.74
C VAL A 258 16.18 12.24 4.85
N LEU A 259 16.10 13.48 5.34
CA LEU A 259 16.91 14.04 6.44
C LEU A 259 16.41 13.72 7.86
N SER A 260 15.27 13.03 8.02
CA SER A 260 14.74 12.68 9.35
C SER A 260 15.64 11.75 10.16
N ALA A 261 16.48 10.97 9.48
CA ALA A 261 17.51 10.12 10.09
C ALA A 261 18.78 10.89 10.46
N TYR A 262 18.89 12.16 10.03
CA TYR A 262 20.07 13.01 10.13
C TYR A 262 19.68 14.36 10.78
N PRO A 263 19.29 14.35 12.06
CA PRO A 263 18.87 15.56 12.76
C PRO A 263 19.97 16.63 12.78
N GLU A 264 21.23 16.24 12.85
CA GLU A 264 22.40 17.12 12.80
C GLU A 264 22.43 17.94 11.50
N VAL A 265 22.22 17.31 10.34
CA VAL A 265 22.15 18.00 9.05
C VAL A 265 21.00 19.00 9.03
N THR A 266 19.85 18.61 9.58
CA THR A 266 18.67 19.48 9.66
C THR A 266 18.94 20.69 10.57
N THR A 267 19.59 20.49 11.73
CA THR A 267 19.96 21.59 12.63
C THR A 267 20.97 22.53 11.99
N PHE A 268 21.95 22.01 11.25
CA PHE A 268 22.95 22.81 10.54
C PHE A 268 22.33 23.65 9.43
N VAL A 269 21.44 23.07 8.60
CA VAL A 269 20.72 23.84 7.57
C VAL A 269 19.88 24.94 8.21
N ASN A 270 19.17 24.64 9.29
CA ASN A 270 18.32 25.60 9.97
C ASN A 270 19.14 26.75 10.59
N SER A 271 20.28 26.47 11.23
CA SER A 271 21.13 27.51 11.80
C SER A 271 21.69 28.42 10.71
N TRP A 272 22.13 27.86 9.58
CA TRP A 272 22.67 28.65 8.46
C TRP A 272 21.61 29.57 7.83
N LEU A 273 20.40 29.05 7.62
CA LEU A 273 19.28 29.85 7.12
C LEU A 273 18.86 30.94 8.10
N GLN A 274 18.89 30.65 9.40
CA GLN A 274 18.61 31.65 10.44
C GLN A 274 19.66 32.76 10.47
N SER A 275 20.95 32.43 10.34
CA SER A 275 22.03 33.42 10.26
C SER A 275 21.87 34.34 9.04
N LEU A 276 21.60 33.78 7.86
CA LEU A 276 21.36 34.58 6.65
C LEU A 276 20.16 35.52 6.81
N HIS A 277 19.09 35.04 7.46
CA HIS A 277 17.92 35.87 7.74
C HIS A 277 18.25 36.99 8.73
N ALA A 278 19.04 36.70 9.78
CA ALA A 278 19.45 37.70 10.78
C ALA A 278 20.34 38.80 10.17
N GLU A 279 21.14 38.48 9.15
CA GLU A 279 21.97 39.43 8.40
C GLU A 279 21.18 40.21 7.33
N GLY A 280 19.88 39.93 7.17
CA GLY A 280 19.02 40.59 6.18
C GLY A 280 19.25 40.13 4.74
N ALA A 281 19.93 39.00 4.53
CA ALA A 281 20.15 38.45 3.21
C ALA A 281 18.83 37.87 2.63
N PRO A 282 18.49 38.14 1.35
CA PRO A 282 17.29 37.60 0.75
C PRO A 282 17.41 36.08 0.54
N ILE A 283 16.52 35.31 1.18
CA ILE A 283 16.49 33.85 1.08
C ILE A 283 15.56 33.45 -0.07
N SER A 284 16.16 33.07 -1.20
CA SER A 284 15.45 32.50 -2.35
C SER A 284 15.34 30.96 -2.26
N LEU A 285 14.41 30.36 -3.00
CA LEU A 285 14.32 28.90 -3.07
C LEU A 285 15.60 28.24 -3.63
N VAL A 286 16.30 28.94 -4.53
CA VAL A 286 17.55 28.44 -5.14
C VAL A 286 18.67 28.41 -4.11
N THR A 287 18.81 29.47 -3.29
CA THR A 287 19.81 29.50 -2.21
C THR A 287 19.52 28.45 -1.15
N VAL A 288 18.27 28.28 -0.72
CA VAL A 288 17.88 27.20 0.22
C VAL A 288 18.26 25.82 -0.31
N ARG A 289 17.98 25.53 -1.58
CA ARG A 289 18.37 24.25 -2.19
C ARG A 289 19.87 24.06 -2.26
N GLY A 290 20.62 25.11 -2.64
CA GLY A 290 22.08 25.08 -2.67
C GLY A 290 22.68 24.75 -1.31
N ILE A 291 22.13 25.36 -0.25
CA ILE A 291 22.54 25.13 1.14
C ILE A 291 22.27 23.68 1.54
N ILE A 292 21.04 23.20 1.33
CA ILE A 292 20.67 21.82 1.67
C ILE A 292 21.60 20.82 0.96
N VAL A 293 21.83 20.99 -0.34
CA VAL A 293 22.70 20.08 -1.11
C VAL A 293 24.14 20.17 -0.62
N ALA A 294 24.68 21.36 -0.40
CA ALA A 294 26.03 21.55 0.12
C ALA A 294 26.20 20.93 1.52
N SER A 295 25.23 21.12 2.41
CA SER A 295 25.23 20.51 3.75
C SER A 295 25.18 18.98 3.69
N ILE A 296 24.32 18.40 2.84
CA ILE A 296 24.26 16.95 2.67
C ILE A 296 25.59 16.40 2.12
N LEU A 297 26.16 17.03 1.09
CA LEU A 297 27.42 16.59 0.49
C LEU A 297 28.59 16.66 1.49
N HIS A 298 28.61 17.68 2.36
CA HIS A 298 29.68 17.88 3.33
C HIS A 298 29.57 16.99 4.57
N MET A 299 28.35 16.80 5.10
CA MET A 299 28.14 16.09 6.37
C MET A 299 27.80 14.61 6.18
N THR A 300 27.11 14.26 5.10
CA THR A 300 26.52 12.93 4.87
C THR A 300 26.51 12.58 3.38
N SER A 301 27.70 12.41 2.79
CA SER A 301 27.84 12.12 1.35
C SER A 301 27.20 10.80 0.92
N GLU A 302 26.96 9.88 1.86
CA GLU A 302 26.32 8.57 1.64
C GLU A 302 24.84 8.64 1.23
N ILE A 303 24.19 9.81 1.34
CA ILE A 303 22.77 9.98 0.98
C ILE A 303 22.58 10.06 -0.57
N PHE A 304 23.65 10.34 -1.33
CA PHE A 304 23.61 10.52 -2.78
C PHE A 304 24.02 9.26 -3.57
#